data_AF-A7UMT9-F1
#
_entry.id   AF-A7UMT9-F1
#
_cell.length_a   1.000
_cell.length_b   1.000
_cell.length_c   1.000
_cell.angle_alpha   90.00
_cell.angle_beta   90.00
_cell.angle_gamma   90.00
#
_symmetry.space_group_name_H-M   'P 1'
#
loop_
_entity.id
_entity.type
_entity.pdbx_description
1 polymer ?
#
loop_
_entity_poly.entity_id
_entity_poly.type
_entity_poly.pdbx_seq_one_letter_code
_entity_poly.pdbx_strand_id
1 'polypeptide(L)' 'MQAQDILDFWFDPDHRSLWYAKSDEFDAKIHALFQTIHQQASQGELWSWRKTAEGRLAEIIILDQFSRNLYRDQAQA' A
#
# COMPACT_ATOMS: atom_id res chain seq x y z
N MET A 1 1.88 5.00 -11.38
CA MET A 1 2.55 4.24 -10.32
C MET A 1 2.46 2.77 -10.67
N GLN A 2 3.59 2.09 -10.65
CA GLN A 2 3.77 0.69 -11.01
C GLN A 2 3.90 -0.16 -9.74
N ALA A 3 3.83 -1.49 -9.89
CA ALA A 3 4.03 -2.41 -8.78
C ALA A 3 5.37 -2.19 -8.07
N GLN A 4 6.44 -1.93 -8.82
CA GLN A 4 7.77 -1.72 -8.26
C GLN A 4 7.83 -0.51 -7.32
N ASP A 5 7.13 0.58 -7.64
CA ASP A 5 7.09 1.78 -6.79
C ASP A 5 6.54 1.46 -5.38
N ILE A 6 5.61 0.51 -5.28
CA ILE A 6 5.03 0.05 -4.01
C ILE A 6 6.04 -0.77 -3.22
N LEU A 7 6.75 -1.67 -3.91
CA LEU A 7 7.76 -2.53 -3.28
C LEU A 7 8.94 -1.70 -2.79
N ASP A 8 9.43 -0.77 -3.62
CA ASP A 8 10.53 0.12 -3.28
C ASP A 8 10.16 0.99 -2.07
N PHE A 9 8.94 1.54 -2.06
CA PHE A 9 8.45 2.29 -0.90
C PHE A 9 8.33 1.41 0.34
N TRP A 10 7.69 0.25 0.25
CA TRP A 10 7.39 -0.57 1.43
C TRP A 10 8.64 -1.19 2.04
N PHE A 11 9.55 -1.69 1.20
CA PHE A 11 10.78 -2.35 1.62
C PHE A 11 11.97 -1.42 1.83
N ASP A 12 11.78 -0.11 1.72
CA ASP A 12 12.79 0.86 2.14
C ASP A 12 13.20 0.59 3.60
N PRO A 13 14.51 0.44 3.91
CA PRO A 13 15.00 0.21 5.26
C PRO A 13 14.47 1.20 6.30
N ASP A 14 14.24 2.46 5.90
CA ASP A 14 13.77 3.52 6.79
C ASP A 14 12.30 3.33 7.19
N HIS A 15 11.52 2.61 6.37
CA HIS A 15 10.11 2.36 6.65
C HIS A 15 9.86 1.06 7.41
N ARG A 16 10.85 0.16 7.50
CA ARG A 16 10.67 -1.16 8.13
C ARG A 16 10.24 -1.09 9.60
N SER A 17 10.72 -0.09 10.35
CA SER A 17 10.30 0.15 11.74
C SER A 17 8.87 0.66 11.84
N LEU A 18 8.35 1.30 10.77
CA LEU A 18 7.04 1.91 10.70
C LEU A 18 5.93 0.92 10.32
N TRP A 19 6.27 -0.28 9.82
CA TRP A 19 5.28 -1.30 9.45
C TRP A 19 4.34 -1.69 10.60
N TYR A 20 4.86 -1.68 11.83
CA TYR A 20 4.11 -2.05 13.03
C TYR A 20 3.89 -0.88 13.98
N ALA A 21 4.44 0.30 13.68
CA ALA A 21 4.33 1.47 14.52
C ALA A 21 3.16 2.35 14.05
N LYS A 22 2.41 2.90 15.02
CA LYS A 22 1.48 3.99 14.73
C LYS A 22 2.28 5.26 14.50
N SER A 23 2.21 5.80 13.29
CA SER A 23 2.86 7.05 12.90
C SER A 23 1.91 7.83 11.99
N ASP A 24 1.36 8.93 12.49
CA ASP A 24 0.44 9.78 11.74
C ASP A 24 1.13 10.40 10.51
N GLU A 25 2.44 10.66 10.60
CA GLU A 25 3.24 11.17 9.48
C GLU A 25 3.40 10.12 8.38
N PHE A 26 3.63 8.86 8.75
CA PHE A 26 3.72 7.76 7.78
C PHE A 26 2.36 7.47 7.15
N ASP A 27 1.28 7.50 7.94
CA ASP A 27 -0.08 7.36 7.43
C ASP A 27 -0.41 8.48 6.44
N ALA A 28 -0.08 9.73 6.75
CA ALA A 28 -0.28 10.87 5.86
C ALA A 28 0.53 10.73 4.56
N LYS A 29 1.77 10.21 4.65
CA LYS A 29 2.60 9.90 3.48
C LYS A 29 1.96 8.82 2.61
N ILE A 30 1.46 7.74 3.23
CA ILE A 30 0.75 6.67 2.50
C ILE A 30 -0.52 7.21 1.85
N HIS A 31 -1.28 8.05 2.56
CA HIS A 31 -2.48 8.68 2.04
C HIS A 31 -2.19 9.57 0.83
N ALA A 32 -1.19 10.44 0.93
CA ALA A 32 -0.83 11.36 -0.15
C ALA A 32 -0.35 10.63 -1.41
N LEU A 33 0.38 9.52 -1.26
CA LEU A 33 0.99 8.81 -2.38
C LEU A 33 0.10 7.71 -2.96
N PHE A 34 -0.63 6.98 -2.12
CA PHE A 34 -1.22 5.69 -2.51
C PHE A 34 -2.75 5.62 -2.41
N GLN A 35 -3.46 6.67 -2.00
CA GLN A 35 -4.93 6.64 -1.94
C GLN A 35 -5.55 6.29 -3.30
N THR A 36 -5.10 6.92 -4.38
CA THR A 36 -5.63 6.68 -5.72
C THR A 36 -5.38 5.25 -6.19
N ILE A 37 -4.15 4.73 -6.03
CA ILE A 37 -3.83 3.37 -6.47
C ILE A 37 -4.55 2.31 -5.64
N HIS A 38 -4.78 2.60 -4.35
CA HIS A 38 -5.59 1.75 -3.47
C HIS A 38 -7.02 1.64 -3.99
N GLN A 39 -7.63 2.77 -4.38
CA GLN A 39 -8.96 2.76 -4.97
C GLN A 39 -9.01 1.90 -6.24
N GLN A 40 -8.03 2.06 -7.14
CA GLN A 40 -7.94 1.27 -8.36
C GLN A 40 -7.77 -0.24 -8.07
N ALA A 41 -6.93 -0.58 -7.10
CA ALA A 41 -6.75 -1.97 -6.64
C ALA A 41 -8.07 -2.55 -6.10
N SER A 42 -8.81 -1.78 -5.30
CA SER A 42 -10.10 -2.18 -4.72
C SER A 42 -11.18 -2.45 -5.78
N GLN A 43 -11.06 -1.79 -6.93
CA GLN A 43 -11.93 -1.95 -8.11
C GLN A 43 -11.43 -3.04 -9.08
N GLY A 44 -10.29 -3.67 -8.80
CA GLY A 44 -9.72 -4.73 -9.65
C GLY A 44 -9.02 -4.21 -10.91
N GLU A 45 -8.77 -2.91 -11.02
CA GLU A 45 -8.17 -2.29 -12.21
C GLU A 45 -6.69 -2.69 -12.39
N LEU A 46 -6.03 -3.14 -11.32
CA LEU A 46 -4.63 -3.59 -11.33
C LEU A 46 -4.45 -5.08 -11.67
N TRP A 47 -5.47 -5.71 -12.27
CA TRP A 47 -5.46 -7.15 -12.58
C TRP A 47 -4.20 -7.64 -13.31
N SER A 48 -3.56 -6.77 -14.10
CA SER A 48 -2.35 -7.10 -14.86
C SER A 48 -1.13 -7.38 -13.98
N TRP A 49 -1.10 -6.86 -12.74
CA TRP A 49 -0.04 -7.10 -11.76
C TRP A 49 0.00 -8.56 -11.29
N ARG A 50 -1.13 -9.26 -11.37
CA ARG A 50 -1.26 -10.68 -10.98
C ARG A 50 -0.49 -11.64 -11.88
N LYS A 51 0.09 -11.16 -12.99
CA LYS A 51 0.88 -11.94 -13.94
C LYS A 51 2.27 -12.30 -13.41
N THR A 52 2.79 -11.57 -12.42
CA THR A 52 4.09 -11.85 -11.79
C THR A 52 3.96 -11.95 -10.28
N ALA A 53 4.95 -12.55 -9.63
CA ALA A 53 4.94 -12.69 -8.16
C ALA A 53 5.06 -11.31 -7.49
N GLU A 54 5.93 -10.46 -8.02
CA GLU A 54 6.22 -9.11 -7.53
C GLU A 54 4.99 -8.20 -7.67
N GLY A 55 4.33 -8.25 -8.83
CA GLY A 55 3.10 -7.48 -9.05
C GLY A 55 2.00 -7.90 -8.09
N ARG A 56 1.86 -9.21 -7.85
CA ARG A 56 0.87 -9.72 -6.90
C ARG A 56 1.20 -9.33 -5.45
N LEU A 57 2.46 -9.34 -5.07
CA LEU A 57 2.90 -8.87 -3.76
C LEU A 57 2.58 -7.38 -3.56
N ALA A 58 2.85 -6.54 -4.57
CA ALA A 58 2.51 -5.12 -4.51
C ALA A 58 0.99 -4.90 -4.38
N GLU A 59 0.17 -5.67 -5.10
CA GLU A 59 -1.30 -5.62 -4.99
C GLU A 59 -1.78 -6.00 -3.57
N ILE A 60 -1.18 -7.03 -2.95
CA ILE A 60 -1.47 -7.43 -1.57
C ILE A 60 -1.08 -6.32 -0.59
N ILE A 61 0.10 -5.72 -0.72
CA ILE A 61 0.55 -4.64 0.16
C ILE A 61 -0.41 -3.45 0.09
N ILE A 62 -0.84 -3.06 -1.12
CA ILE A 62 -1.84 -1.99 -1.26
C ILE A 62 -3.13 -2.37 -0.53
N LEU A 63 -3.70 -3.55 -0.82
CA LEU A 63 -5.03 -3.91 -0.33
C LEU A 63 -5.09 -4.26 1.16
N ASP A 64 -4.01 -4.76 1.75
CA ASP A 64 -3.99 -5.20 3.16
C ASP A 64 -3.11 -4.36 4.08
N GLN A 65 -1.95 -3.87 3.62
CA GLN A 65 -1.08 -3.07 4.48
C GLN A 65 -1.47 -1.60 4.42
N PHE A 66 -1.61 -1.02 3.22
CA PHE A 66 -1.94 0.39 3.09
C PHE A 66 -3.36 0.70 3.53
N SER A 67 -4.33 -0.21 3.36
CA SER A 67 -5.69 -0.03 3.90
C SER A 67 -5.70 0.27 5.41
N ARG A 68 -4.85 -0.41 6.18
CA ARG A 68 -4.70 -0.20 7.64
C ARG A 68 -4.11 1.17 7.99
N ASN A 69 -3.25 1.73 7.13
CA ASN A 69 -2.72 3.08 7.28
C ASN A 69 -3.72 4.14 6.81
N LEU A 70 -4.44 3.89 5.71
CA LEU A 70 -5.40 4.81 5.09
C LEU A 70 -6.68 4.98 5.93
N TYR A 71 -7.16 3.89 6.53
CA TYR A 71 -8.45 3.84 7.23
C TYR A 71 -8.28 3.50 8.71
N ARG A 72 -7.16 3.88 9.32
CA ARG A 72 -6.87 3.60 10.73
C ARG A 72 -8.06 3.97 11.62
N ASP A 73 -8.41 3.06 12.52
CA ASP A 73 -9.54 3.16 13.44
C ASP A 73 -10.93 3.26 12.75
N GLN A 74 -11.04 2.88 11.47
CA GLN A 74 -12.29 2.81 10.70
C GLN A 74 -12.59 1.36 10.26
N ALA A 75 -13.85 1.08 9.95
CA ALA A 75 -14.31 -0.26 9.54
C ALA A 75 -13.78 -0.71 8.16
N GLN A 76 -13.24 0.24 7.39
CA GLN A 76 -12.69 0.04 6.04
C GLN A 76 -11.22 -0.42 6.04
N ALA A 77 -10.59 -0.48 7.23
CA ALA A 77 -9.22 -0.96 7.41
C ALA A 77 -9.08 -2.49 7.27
#